data_AF-A0A836ACT3-F1
#
_entry.id   AF-A0A836ACT3-F1
#
_cell.length_a   1.000
_cell.length_b   1.000
_cell.length_c   1.000
_cell.angle_alpha   90.00
_cell.angle_beta   90.00
_cell.angle_gamma   90.00
#
_symmetry.space_group_name_H-M   'P 1'
#
loop_
_entity.id
_entity.type
_entity.pdbx_description
1 polymer ?
#
loop_
_entity_poly.entity_id
_entity_poly.type
_entity_poly.pdbx_seq_one_letter_code
_entity_poly.pdbx_strand_id
1 'polypeptide(L)'
;MAMRGRLWLGLVWLLLARAPGAAGTPNTPRRPRSYPHLEGDVRWRRLFSSTHFFLLVGPSGRVQGTRWRDNPDSVLEIRSIRVGVVALKAVHSGFYVAMNRLGRLYGSRFCAAHCRFRERIEENGYNTYASVRWRHQGRPMFLALDGRGAPRLGGRTQRHHPSTLFLPVLVS
;
A
#
# COMPACT_ATOMS: atom_id res chain seq x y z
N MET A 1 -57.65 -44.49 -33.07
CA MET A 1 -57.37 -43.57 -34.20
C MET A 1 -56.21 -42.68 -33.80
N ALA A 2 -55.12 -42.75 -34.56
CA ALA A 2 -53.82 -42.16 -34.24
C ALA A 2 -53.76 -40.66 -34.58
N MET A 3 -53.01 -39.88 -33.79
CA MET A 3 -52.15 -38.77 -34.24
C MET A 3 -51.26 -38.38 -33.04
N ARG A 4 -49.96 -38.75 -33.06
CA ARG A 4 -48.81 -37.97 -33.56
C ARG A 4 -48.55 -36.73 -32.68
N GLY A 5 -47.38 -36.47 -32.12
CA GLY A 5 -46.04 -36.97 -32.42
C GLY A 5 -45.07 -35.82 -32.14
N ARG A 6 -44.33 -35.98 -31.03
CA ARG A 6 -43.05 -35.38 -30.60
C ARG A 6 -42.45 -34.24 -31.44
N LEU A 7 -42.14 -33.17 -30.69
CA LEU A 7 -41.17 -32.11 -30.98
C LEU A 7 -39.83 -32.64 -31.52
N TRP A 8 -39.10 -31.71 -32.15
CA TRP A 8 -37.66 -31.60 -32.40
C TRP A 8 -37.25 -31.57 -33.88
N LEU A 9 -36.35 -30.61 -34.16
CA LEU A 9 -35.50 -30.40 -35.33
C LEU A 9 -35.90 -29.24 -36.27
N GLY A 10 -35.49 -28.04 -35.88
CA GLY A 10 -35.36 -26.89 -36.77
C GLY A 10 -34.30 -25.94 -36.23
N LEU A 11 -33.16 -25.87 -36.92
CA LEU A 11 -32.14 -24.81 -36.83
C LEU A 11 -31.09 -24.94 -35.71
N VAL A 12 -30.53 -26.14 -35.56
CA VAL A 12 -29.07 -26.30 -35.35
C VAL A 12 -28.37 -25.86 -36.65
N TRP A 13 -28.31 -24.54 -36.88
CA TRP A 13 -27.61 -23.92 -38.02
C TRP A 13 -26.85 -22.64 -37.64
N LEU A 14 -26.60 -22.45 -36.34
CA LEU A 14 -25.80 -21.34 -35.81
C LEU A 14 -24.49 -21.80 -35.12
N LEU A 15 -24.10 -23.07 -35.29
CA LEU A 15 -22.93 -23.66 -34.60
C LEU A 15 -21.70 -23.96 -35.48
N LEU A 16 -21.61 -23.43 -36.71
CA LEU A 16 -20.45 -23.67 -37.59
C LEU A 16 -19.95 -22.40 -38.31
N ALA A 17 -19.66 -21.35 -37.55
CA ALA A 17 -18.73 -20.31 -38.00
C ALA A 17 -17.56 -20.24 -37.01
N ARG A 18 -16.61 -21.17 -37.19
CA ARG A 18 -15.33 -21.16 -36.48
C ARG A 18 -14.47 -20.04 -37.07
N ALA A 19 -14.52 -18.86 -36.47
CA ALA A 19 -13.64 -17.77 -36.84
C ALA A 19 -12.17 -18.17 -36.58
N PRO A 20 -11.25 -17.96 -37.53
CA PRO A 20 -9.85 -18.27 -37.35
C PRO A 20 -9.24 -17.38 -36.25
N GLY A 21 -8.36 -17.99 -35.46
CA GLY A 21 -7.72 -17.37 -34.30
C GLY A 21 -7.12 -16.01 -34.63
N ALA A 22 -7.65 -14.98 -33.98
CA ALA A 22 -6.97 -13.70 -33.89
C ALA A 22 -5.73 -13.89 -33.02
N ALA A 23 -4.59 -13.74 -33.67
CA ALA A 23 -3.24 -13.75 -33.12
C ALA A 23 -3.16 -13.09 -31.74
N GLY A 24 -2.47 -13.77 -30.82
CA GLY A 24 -2.05 -13.19 -29.56
C GLY A 24 -1.36 -11.85 -29.80
N THR A 25 -1.82 -10.85 -29.05
CA THR A 25 -1.30 -9.48 -29.03
C THR A 25 0.23 -9.47 -29.06
N PRO A 26 0.86 -8.59 -29.87
CA PRO A 26 2.31 -8.44 -29.84
C PRO A 26 2.72 -8.03 -28.43
N ASN A 27 3.65 -8.80 -27.88
CA ASN A 27 4.29 -8.59 -26.58
C ASN A 27 4.93 -7.20 -26.57
N THR A 28 4.13 -6.17 -26.28
CA THR A 28 4.62 -4.82 -26.11
C THR A 28 5.49 -4.87 -24.88
N PRO A 29 6.78 -4.47 -24.94
CA PRO A 29 7.60 -4.39 -23.74
C PRO A 29 6.83 -3.51 -22.75
N ARG A 30 6.42 -4.09 -21.60
CA ARG A 30 5.81 -3.31 -20.53
C ARG A 30 6.84 -2.25 -20.18
N ARG A 31 6.62 -1.01 -20.62
CA ARG A 31 7.43 0.12 -20.18
C ARG A 31 7.43 0.08 -18.66
N PRO A 32 8.60 0.11 -18.00
CA PRO A 32 8.66 0.26 -16.56
C PRO A 32 7.79 1.46 -16.19
N ARG A 33 6.79 1.26 -15.31
CA ARG A 33 6.03 2.38 -14.78
C ARG A 33 7.01 3.24 -13.99
N SER A 34 7.29 4.45 -14.47
CA SER A 34 8.09 5.40 -13.71
C SER A 34 7.23 5.97 -12.59
N TYR A 35 7.76 5.96 -11.37
CA TYR A 35 7.13 6.54 -10.20
C TYR A 35 8.09 7.62 -9.66
N PRO A 36 7.92 8.89 -10.03
CA PRO A 36 8.83 9.98 -9.62
C PRO A 36 8.98 10.11 -8.10
N HIS A 37 7.94 9.70 -7.36
CA HIS A 37 7.97 9.68 -5.90
C HIS A 37 8.82 8.55 -5.30
N LEU A 38 9.39 7.65 -6.12
CA LEU A 38 10.36 6.62 -5.73
C LEU A 38 11.79 6.95 -6.18
N GLU A 39 12.00 7.99 -6.98
CA GLU A 39 13.33 8.38 -7.47
C GLU A 39 14.18 8.95 -6.34
N GLY A 40 15.46 8.56 -6.31
CA GLY A 40 16.43 8.96 -5.28
C GLY A 40 16.47 8.01 -4.07
N ASP A 41 17.67 7.80 -3.53
CA ASP A 41 17.89 6.96 -2.34
C ASP A 41 17.24 7.54 -1.08
N VAL A 42 17.07 8.86 -1.05
CA VAL A 42 16.48 9.65 0.03
C VAL A 42 15.40 10.55 -0.53
N ARG A 43 14.19 10.45 0.03
CA ARG A 43 13.00 11.14 -0.49
C ARG A 43 12.29 11.88 0.63
N TRP A 44 12.20 13.20 0.52
CA TRP A 44 11.48 14.04 1.48
C TRP A 44 10.02 14.14 1.08
N ARG A 45 9.13 13.56 1.88
CA ARG A 45 7.71 13.42 1.55
C ARG A 45 6.87 13.59 2.80
N ARG A 46 5.57 13.84 2.62
CA ARG A 46 4.56 13.56 3.65
C ARG A 46 3.80 12.29 3.25
N LEU A 47 3.41 11.47 4.22
CA LEU A 47 2.57 10.31 3.95
C LEU A 47 1.11 10.65 4.30
N PHE A 48 0.30 10.92 3.28
CA PHE A 48 -1.12 11.21 3.43
C PHE A 48 -1.94 9.92 3.42
N SER A 49 -2.57 9.57 4.54
CA SER A 49 -3.40 8.37 4.64
C SER A 49 -4.68 8.52 3.83
N SER A 50 -5.22 7.41 3.33
CA SER A 50 -6.56 7.41 2.73
C SER A 50 -7.68 7.68 3.77
N THR A 51 -7.34 7.75 5.06
CA THR A 51 -8.23 8.22 6.13
C THR A 51 -8.14 9.73 6.36
N HIS A 52 -7.47 10.46 5.47
CA HIS A 52 -7.34 11.93 5.46
C HIS A 52 -6.47 12.51 6.58
N PHE A 53 -5.36 11.84 6.93
CA PHE A 53 -4.37 12.34 7.88
C PHE A 53 -2.95 12.20 7.34
N PHE A 54 -2.12 13.21 7.56
CA PHE A 54 -0.68 13.08 7.41
C PHE A 54 -0.10 12.32 8.60
N LEU A 55 0.70 11.29 8.34
CA LEU A 55 1.49 10.62 9.36
C LEU A 55 2.48 11.61 9.98
N LEU A 56 2.54 11.65 11.31
CA LEU A 56 3.50 12.47 12.05
C LEU A 56 4.13 11.68 13.18
N VAL A 57 5.33 12.11 13.59
CA VAL A 57 5.98 11.64 14.81
C VAL A 57 6.37 12.84 15.66
N GLY A 58 5.65 13.02 16.77
CA GLY A 58 5.84 14.17 17.65
C GLY A 58 7.15 14.07 18.46
N PRO A 59 7.49 15.13 19.23
CA PRO A 59 8.75 15.21 19.98
C PRO A 59 8.89 14.17 21.09
N SER A 60 7.78 13.58 21.57
CA SER A 60 7.79 12.46 22.52
C SER A 60 8.01 11.09 21.88
N GLY A 61 8.15 11.02 20.55
CA GLY A 61 8.17 9.77 19.79
C GLY A 61 6.78 9.15 19.59
N ARG A 62 5.70 9.88 19.90
CA ARG A 62 4.34 9.41 19.63
C ARG A 62 4.04 9.49 18.13
N VAL A 63 3.60 8.36 17.57
CA VAL A 63 3.12 8.27 16.17
C VAL A 63 1.62 8.52 16.14
N GLN A 64 1.16 9.42 15.29
CA GLN A 64 -0.26 9.74 15.10
C GLN A 64 -0.50 10.38 13.72
N GLY A 65 -1.75 10.72 13.42
CA GLY A 65 -2.16 11.48 12.26
C GLY A 65 -2.45 12.95 12.59
N THR A 66 -2.22 13.86 11.65
CA THR A 66 -2.68 15.26 11.69
C THR A 66 -3.39 15.63 10.40
N ARG A 67 -4.33 16.57 10.46
CA ARG A 67 -4.93 17.19 9.27
C ARG A 67 -4.16 18.42 8.79
N TRP A 68 -3.26 18.96 9.62
CA TRP A 68 -2.48 20.14 9.29
C TRP A 68 -1.33 19.77 8.36
N ARG A 69 -1.47 20.16 7.09
CA ARG A 69 -0.48 19.93 6.04
C ARG A 69 0.89 20.51 6.39
N ASP A 70 0.91 21.71 6.97
CA ASP A 70 2.15 22.45 7.19
C ASP A 70 2.82 22.10 8.52
N ASN A 71 2.31 21.09 9.23
CA ASN A 71 2.94 20.63 10.45
C ASN A 71 4.34 20.03 10.16
N PRO A 72 5.42 20.57 10.75
CA PRO A 72 6.79 20.12 10.48
C PRO A 72 7.05 18.68 10.94
N ASP A 73 6.34 18.17 11.96
CA ASP A 73 6.47 16.78 12.44
C ASP A 73 5.92 15.74 11.44
N SER A 74 5.23 16.18 10.39
CA SER A 74 4.70 15.32 9.32
C SER A 74 5.66 15.16 8.13
N VAL A 75 6.78 15.88 8.13
CA VAL A 75 7.80 15.77 7.08
C VAL A 75 8.68 14.56 7.36
N LEU A 76 8.69 13.62 6.42
CA LEU A 76 9.39 12.35 6.52
C LEU A 76 10.51 12.27 5.49
N GLU A 77 11.70 11.90 5.95
CA GLU A 77 12.76 11.35 5.13
C GLU A 77 12.49 9.85 4.94
N ILE A 78 12.16 9.46 3.70
CA ILE A 78 12.03 8.06 3.31
C ILE A 78 13.36 7.62 2.72
N ARG A 79 14.07 6.74 3.43
CA ARG A 79 15.37 6.21 3.00
C ARG A 79 15.24 4.76 2.56
N SER A 80 15.73 4.45 1.37
CA SER A 80 15.86 3.06 0.90
C SER A 80 16.94 2.33 1.70
N ILE A 81 16.59 1.20 2.31
CA ILE A 81 17.55 0.31 2.99
C ILE A 81 18.04 -0.77 2.02
N ARG A 82 17.13 -1.25 1.18
CA ARG A 82 17.35 -2.15 0.04
C ARG A 82 16.10 -2.14 -0.82
N VAL A 83 16.13 -2.79 -1.98
CA VAL A 83 14.98 -2.86 -2.90
C VAL A 83 13.67 -3.20 -2.18
N GLY A 84 12.72 -2.25 -2.26
CA GLY A 84 11.38 -2.37 -1.68
C GLY A 84 11.31 -2.32 -0.14
N VAL A 85 12.39 -1.99 0.57
CA VAL A 85 12.42 -1.83 2.02
C VAL A 85 12.94 -0.46 2.39
N VAL A 86 12.16 0.27 3.17
CA VAL A 86 12.44 1.65 3.57
C VAL A 86 12.50 1.80 5.09
N ALA A 87 13.19 2.85 5.52
CA ALA A 87 13.02 3.45 6.84
C ALA A 87 12.34 4.82 6.67
N LEU A 88 11.47 5.17 7.61
CA LEU A 88 10.72 6.43 7.63
C LEU A 88 11.21 7.23 8.83
N LYS A 89 11.87 8.37 8.63
CA LYS A 89 12.35 9.25 9.71
C LYS A 89 11.61 10.58 9.68
N ALA A 90 10.98 10.96 10.78
CA ALA A 90 10.47 12.31 10.95
C ALA A 90 11.65 13.29 11.03
N VAL A 91 11.71 14.21 10.08
CA VAL A 91 12.84 15.14 9.91
C VAL A 91 12.98 16.02 11.15
N HIS A 92 11.87 16.60 11.60
CA HIS A 92 11.87 17.57 12.70
C HIS A 92 12.20 16.92 14.06
N SER A 93 11.52 15.83 14.42
CA SER A 93 11.74 15.18 15.72
C SER A 93 12.93 14.21 15.74
N GLY A 94 13.43 13.83 14.57
CA GLY A 94 14.55 12.90 14.38
C GLY A 94 14.21 11.43 14.64
N PHE A 95 12.97 11.11 15.00
CA PHE A 95 12.53 9.74 15.28
C PHE A 95 12.25 8.96 13.99
N TYR A 96 12.67 7.70 13.96
CA TYR A 96 12.20 6.72 13.00
C TYR A 96 10.84 6.17 13.41
N VAL A 97 9.92 6.03 12.46
CA VAL A 97 8.72 5.23 12.66
C VAL A 97 9.17 3.78 12.86
N ALA A 98 8.69 3.15 13.93
CA ALA A 98 8.99 1.78 14.29
C ALA A 98 7.72 1.04 14.69
N MET A 99 7.77 -0.29 14.58
CA MET A 99 6.71 -1.18 15.05
C MET A 99 7.31 -2.23 15.98
N ASN A 100 6.66 -2.47 17.12
CA ASN A 100 7.08 -3.54 18.04
C ASN A 100 6.38 -4.86 17.73
N ARG A 101 6.75 -5.94 18.44
CA ARG A 101 6.19 -7.29 18.24
C ARG A 101 4.67 -7.35 18.42
N LEU A 102 4.11 -6.49 19.28
CA LEU A 102 2.66 -6.39 19.51
C LEU A 102 1.93 -5.58 18.42
N GLY A 103 2.66 -5.06 17.43
CA GLY A 103 2.11 -4.25 16.35
C GLY A 103 1.83 -2.80 16.74
N ARG A 104 2.35 -2.30 17.87
CA ARG A 104 2.21 -0.88 18.24
C ARG A 104 3.24 -0.04 17.49
N LEU A 105 2.80 1.07 16.91
CA LEU A 105 3.66 2.07 16.30
C LEU A 105 4.24 2.99 17.36
N TYR A 106 5.51 3.35 17.22
CA TYR A 106 6.22 4.26 18.09
C TYR A 106 7.41 4.89 17.35
N GLY A 107 7.94 5.99 17.88
CA GLY A 107 9.16 6.63 17.42
C GLY A 107 10.39 6.02 18.08
N SER A 108 11.39 5.62 17.29
CA SER A 108 12.68 5.14 17.76
C SER A 108 13.79 6.12 17.38
N ARG A 109 14.72 6.44 18.30
CA ARG A 109 15.91 7.26 17.99
C ARG A 109 16.93 6.50 17.12
N PHE A 110 16.91 5.17 17.17
CA PHE A 110 17.84 4.31 16.46
C PHE A 110 17.10 3.37 15.50
N CYS A 111 17.52 3.37 14.24
CA CYS A 111 16.92 2.55 13.20
C CYS A 111 17.57 1.16 13.13
N ALA A 112 16.94 0.16 13.75
CA ALA A 112 17.28 -1.25 13.55
C ALA A 112 16.15 -1.99 12.79
N ALA A 113 16.03 -3.30 12.99
CA ALA A 113 15.09 -4.12 12.22
C ALA A 113 13.59 -3.78 12.44
N HIS A 114 13.23 -3.16 13.56
CA HIS A 114 11.85 -2.75 13.89
C HIS A 114 11.39 -1.48 13.17
N CYS A 115 12.30 -0.75 12.50
CA CYS A 115 11.99 0.45 11.71
C CYS A 115 11.91 0.16 10.21
N ARG A 116 12.13 -1.09 9.80
CA ARG A 116 12.16 -1.49 8.38
C ARG A 116 10.77 -1.88 7.92
N PHE A 117 10.27 -1.16 6.92
CA PHE A 117 8.99 -1.42 6.29
C PHE A 117 9.18 -1.82 4.83
N ARG A 118 8.46 -2.85 4.39
CA ARG A 118 8.33 -3.17 2.98
C ARG A 118 7.30 -2.23 2.35
N GLU A 119 7.79 -1.32 1.51
CA GLU A 119 6.98 -0.41 0.72
C GLU A 119 6.46 -1.14 -0.53
N ARG A 120 5.16 -1.04 -0.81
CA ARG A 120 4.56 -1.54 -2.05
C ARG A 120 3.51 -0.57 -2.56
N ILE A 121 3.54 -0.29 -3.86
CA ILE A 121 2.46 0.41 -4.56
C ILE A 121 1.34 -0.61 -4.80
N GLU A 122 0.15 -0.28 -4.33
CA GLU A 122 -1.08 -1.02 -4.55
C GLU A 122 -1.74 -0.60 -5.87
N GLU A 123 -2.70 -1.38 -6.37
CA GLU A 123 -3.32 -1.18 -7.68
C GLU A 123 -4.01 0.18 -7.83
N ASN A 124 -4.47 0.76 -6.72
CA ASN A 124 -5.11 2.08 -6.66
C ASN A 124 -4.11 3.25 -6.56
N GLY A 125 -2.80 2.98 -6.66
CA GLY A 125 -1.74 4.01 -6.62
C GLY A 125 -1.30 4.44 -5.23
N TYR A 126 -1.94 3.96 -4.15
CA TYR A 126 -1.48 4.17 -2.78
C TYR A 126 -0.34 3.20 -2.44
N ASN A 127 0.48 3.56 -1.47
CA ASN A 127 1.51 2.69 -0.92
C ASN A 127 1.03 2.03 0.38
N THR A 128 1.45 0.78 0.61
CA THR A 128 1.41 0.12 1.91
C THR A 128 2.81 -0.05 2.48
N TYR A 129 2.90 -0.03 3.81
CA TYR A 129 4.15 -0.18 4.55
C TYR A 129 4.03 -1.31 5.56
N ALA A 130 4.48 -2.51 5.20
CA ALA A 130 4.40 -3.70 6.07
C ALA A 130 5.67 -3.85 6.90
N SER A 131 5.58 -4.16 8.19
CA SER A 131 6.76 -4.52 9.00
C SER A 131 7.51 -5.68 8.34
N VAL A 132 8.82 -5.51 8.15
CA VAL A 132 9.67 -6.61 7.66
C VAL A 132 9.85 -7.67 8.73
N ARG A 133 9.97 -7.26 10.00
CA ARG A 133 10.31 -8.15 11.12
C ARG A 133 9.09 -8.83 11.73
N TRP A 134 7.97 -8.12 11.84
CA TRP A 134 6.86 -8.57 12.67
C TRP A 134 5.66 -9.00 11.84
N ARG A 135 5.07 -10.13 12.25
CA ARG A 135 3.86 -10.73 11.67
C ARG A 135 2.95 -11.16 12.81
N HIS A 136 1.64 -11.19 12.56
CA HIS A 136 0.64 -11.69 13.51
C HIS A 136 -0.04 -12.91 12.91
N GLN A 137 0.13 -14.09 13.53
CA GLN A 137 -0.43 -15.35 13.02
C GLN A 137 -0.08 -15.60 11.54
N GLY A 138 1.19 -15.38 11.18
CA GLY A 138 1.65 -15.51 9.79
C GLY A 138 1.15 -14.42 8.84
N ARG A 139 0.36 -13.43 9.28
CA ARG A 139 -0.09 -12.30 8.44
C ARG A 139 0.83 -11.09 8.60
N PRO A 140 1.12 -10.34 7.52
CA PRO A 140 1.88 -9.09 7.62
C PRO A 140 1.16 -8.08 8.52
N MET A 141 1.92 -7.29 9.26
CA MET A 141 1.42 -6.15 10.02
C MET A 141 1.79 -4.85 9.30
N PHE A 142 0.85 -3.94 9.15
CA PHE A 142 1.01 -2.72 8.38
C PHE A 142 1.03 -1.48 9.28
N LEU A 143 1.79 -0.47 8.87
CA LEU A 143 1.60 0.89 9.33
C LEU A 143 0.17 1.31 8.97
N ALA A 144 -0.58 1.85 9.93
CA ALA A 144 -1.96 2.23 9.70
C ALA A 144 -2.44 3.35 10.63
N LEU A 145 -3.27 4.24 10.09
CA LEU A 145 -4.04 5.24 10.84
C LEU A 145 -5.54 4.97 10.67
N ASP A 146 -6.31 5.02 11.75
CA ASP A 146 -7.76 4.89 11.66
C ASP A 146 -8.45 6.18 11.18
N GLY A 147 -9.78 6.18 11.15
CA GLY A 147 -10.59 7.34 10.74
C GLY A 147 -10.53 8.54 11.70
N ARG A 148 -9.90 8.38 12.87
CA ARG A 148 -9.66 9.45 13.86
C ARG A 148 -8.20 9.90 13.85
N GLY A 149 -7.37 9.36 12.96
CA GLY A 149 -5.94 9.66 12.91
C GLY A 149 -5.13 8.93 13.99
N ALA A 150 -5.71 7.97 14.71
CA ALA A 150 -4.96 7.21 15.71
C ALA A 150 -4.24 6.00 15.07
N PRO A 151 -3.05 5.62 15.55
CA PRO A 151 -2.34 4.46 15.04
C PRO A 151 -3.10 3.17 15.36
N ARG A 152 -3.27 2.30 14.36
CA ARG A 152 -3.87 0.97 14.57
C ARG A 152 -2.83 -0.06 14.98
N LEU A 153 -3.26 -1.04 15.77
CA LEU A 153 -2.45 -2.22 16.08
C LEU A 153 -2.21 -3.04 14.81
N GLY A 154 -0.95 -3.31 14.50
CA GLY A 154 -0.51 -4.07 13.33
C GLY A 154 -1.21 -5.43 13.18
N GLY A 155 -1.47 -6.15 14.29
CA GLY A 155 -2.18 -7.43 14.24
C GLY A 155 -3.63 -7.35 13.77
N ARG A 156 -4.21 -6.15 13.76
CA ARG A 156 -5.58 -5.84 13.29
C ARG A 156 -5.60 -5.20 11.90
N THR A 157 -4.46 -5.14 11.21
CA THR A 157 -4.36 -4.52 9.88
C THR A 157 -4.54 -5.54 8.75
N GLN A 158 -4.93 -5.03 7.58
CA GLN A 158 -5.12 -5.81 6.36
C GLN A 158 -4.65 -4.95 5.18
N ARG A 159 -3.98 -5.56 4.18
CA ARG A 159 -3.28 -4.86 3.08
C ARG A 159 -4.13 -3.79 2.37
N HIS A 160 -5.36 -4.14 2.02
CA HIS A 160 -6.23 -3.29 1.20
C HIS A 160 -7.23 -2.47 2.02
N HIS A 161 -7.13 -2.52 3.35
CA HIS A 161 -8.02 -1.74 4.19
C HIS A 161 -7.63 -0.25 4.11
N PRO A 162 -8.58 0.71 3.99
CA PRO A 162 -8.26 2.14 3.86
C PRO A 162 -7.20 2.65 4.85
N SER A 163 -7.30 2.27 6.13
CA SER A 163 -6.31 2.63 7.16
C SER A 163 -4.84 2.31 6.85
N THR A 164 -4.52 1.36 5.96
CA THR A 164 -3.13 0.98 5.62
C THR A 164 -2.59 1.67 4.36
N LEU A 165 -3.42 2.46 3.69
CA LEU A 165 -3.10 3.09 2.41
C LEU A 165 -2.57 4.51 2.64
N PHE A 166 -1.40 4.81 2.07
CA PHE A 166 -0.75 6.12 2.17
C PHE A 166 -0.26 6.59 0.82
N LEU A 167 -0.53 7.84 0.49
CA LEU A 167 -0.03 8.53 -0.70
C LEU A 167 1.21 9.36 -0.30
N PRO A 168 2.40 9.08 -0.85
CA PRO A 168 3.55 9.95 -0.68
C PRO A 168 3.37 11.25 -1.47
N VAL A 169 3.32 12.38 -0.77
CA VAL A 169 3.19 13.71 -1.40
C VAL A 169 4.48 14.51 -1.25
N LEU A 170 4.76 15.39 -2.21
CA LEU A 170 5.91 16.27 -2.18
C LEU A 170 5.83 17.25 -1.00
N VAL A 171 6.99 17.61 -0.47
CA VAL A 171 7.13 18.74 0.46
C VAL A 171 7.26 19.98 -0.42
N SER A 172 6.18 20.74 -0.54
CA SER A 172 6.16 22.10 -1.08
C SER A 172 6.37 23.11 0.04
#